data_AF-A0A3A5HLF1-F1
#
_entry.id   AF-A0A3A5HLF1-F1
#
_cell.length_a   1.000
_cell.length_b   1.000
_cell.length_c   1.000
_cell.angle_alpha   90.00
_cell.angle_beta   90.00
_cell.angle_gamma   90.00
#
_symmetry.space_group_name_H-M   'P 1'
#
loop_
_entity.id
_entity.type
_entity.pdbx_description
1 polymer ?
#
loop_
_entity_poly.entity_id
_entity_poly.type
_entity_poly.pdbx_seq_one_letter_code
_entity_poly.pdbx_strand_id
1 'polypeptide(L)'
;MSDIKAILAGGLFAAALTLALGISMFPLFFIGPLAGGYLSIYLTKKYEMDGVKDGALSGLFGGVVISLISFAGIGILSTLIGLFSANLGDIASLIGILAGILFTAIILIIFVVLGALGGVLAENMREKSIN
;
A
#
# COMPACT_ATOMS: atom_id res chain seq x y z
N MET A 1 9.02 -21.85 -1.12
CA MET A 1 9.32 -20.63 -1.90
C MET A 1 8.09 -19.74 -1.83
N SER A 2 8.21 -18.47 -1.45
CA SER A 2 7.05 -17.60 -1.24
C SER A 2 6.10 -17.61 -2.45
N ASP A 3 4.80 -17.78 -2.22
CA ASP A 3 3.81 -17.80 -3.29
C ASP A 3 3.58 -16.38 -3.81
N ILE A 4 4.32 -16.01 -4.86
CA ILE A 4 4.25 -14.69 -5.49
C ILE A 4 2.82 -14.32 -5.87
N LYS A 5 1.97 -15.29 -6.28
CA LYS A 5 0.58 -14.98 -6.65
C LYS A 5 -0.22 -14.51 -5.44
N ALA A 6 0.00 -15.15 -4.29
CA ALA A 6 -0.62 -14.76 -3.02
C ALA A 6 -0.14 -13.37 -2.56
N ILE A 7 1.17 -13.10 -2.66
CA ILE A 7 1.75 -11.79 -2.32
C ILE A 7 1.13 -10.67 -3.17
N LEU A 8 1.08 -10.87 -4.49
CA LEU A 8 0.53 -9.88 -5.43
C LEU A 8 -0.97 -9.69 -5.22
N ALA A 9 -1.73 -10.78 -4.99
CA ALA A 9 -3.16 -10.70 -4.69
C ALA A 9 -3.42 -9.91 -3.40
N GLY A 10 -2.67 -10.21 -2.34
CA GLY A 10 -2.74 -9.48 -1.07
C GLY A 10 -2.40 -7.99 -1.25
N GLY A 11 -1.40 -7.67 -2.08
CA GLY A 11 -0.97 -6.29 -2.26
C GLY A 11 -1.94 -5.48 -3.12
N LEU A 12 -2.53 -6.10 -4.14
CA LEU A 12 -3.59 -5.47 -4.92
C LEU A 12 -4.85 -5.26 -4.07
N PHE A 13 -5.20 -6.23 -3.23
CA PHE A 13 -6.28 -6.08 -2.25
C PHE A 13 -5.98 -4.96 -1.25
N ALA A 14 -4.74 -4.87 -0.74
CA ALA A 14 -4.31 -3.78 0.13
C ALA A 14 -4.56 -2.41 -0.52
N ALA A 15 -4.12 -2.23 -1.77
CA ALA A 15 -4.32 -1.00 -2.50
C ALA A 15 -5.80 -0.68 -2.72
N ALA A 16 -6.59 -1.66 -3.19
CA ALA A 16 -8.02 -1.48 -3.43
C ALA A 16 -8.76 -1.09 -2.15
N LEU A 17 -8.50 -1.80 -1.04
CA LEU A 17 -9.14 -1.52 0.24
C LEU A 17 -8.69 -0.18 0.83
N THR A 18 -7.41 0.17 0.68
CA THR A 18 -6.89 1.50 1.08
C THR A 18 -7.61 2.60 0.33
N LEU A 19 -7.77 2.49 -0.99
CA LEU A 19 -8.48 3.49 -1.79
C LEU A 19 -9.93 3.61 -1.37
N ALA A 20 -10.64 2.48 -1.25
CA ALA A 20 -12.04 2.46 -0.86
C ALA A 20 -12.25 3.12 0.51
N LEU A 21 -11.43 2.77 1.50
CA LEU A 21 -11.50 3.35 2.85
C LEU A 21 -11.00 4.79 2.90
N GLY A 22 -10.00 5.15 2.08
CA GLY A 22 -9.50 6.52 1.97
C GLY A 22 -10.55 7.49 1.42
N ILE A 23 -11.40 7.03 0.49
CA ILE A 23 -12.51 7.81 -0.05
C ILE A 23 -13.71 7.80 0.91
N SER A 24 -14.02 6.66 1.53
CA SER A 24 -15.27 6.50 2.29
C SER A 24 -15.17 6.91 3.76
N MET A 25 -14.05 6.64 4.44
CA MET A 25 -13.96 6.72 5.90
C MET A 25 -12.55 7.08 6.38
N PHE A 26 -12.11 8.31 6.13
CA PHE A 26 -10.85 8.78 6.70
C PHE A 26 -10.91 8.76 8.25
N PRO A 27 -9.94 8.16 8.96
CA PRO A 27 -8.60 7.77 8.51
C PRO A 27 -8.38 6.26 8.27
N LEU A 28 -9.41 5.42 8.10
CA LEU A 28 -9.29 3.94 8.10
C LEU A 28 -8.47 3.32 6.95
N PHE A 29 -7.86 4.12 6.07
CA PHE A 29 -7.07 3.65 4.92
C PHE A 29 -5.93 2.69 5.30
N PHE A 30 -5.36 2.80 6.50
CA PHE A 30 -4.30 1.92 7.02
C PHE A 30 -4.75 0.47 7.30
N ILE A 31 -6.06 0.18 7.24
CA ILE A 31 -6.54 -1.21 7.30
C ILE A 31 -6.19 -1.98 6.02
N GLY A 32 -6.08 -1.30 4.88
CA GLY A 32 -5.73 -1.92 3.60
C GLY A 32 -4.42 -2.73 3.66
N PRO A 33 -3.28 -2.12 4.00
CA PRO A 33 -2.00 -2.83 4.15
C PRO A 33 -2.07 -4.01 5.10
N LEU A 34 -2.72 -3.84 6.25
CA LEU A 34 -2.84 -4.88 7.27
C LEU A 34 -3.65 -6.08 6.76
N ALA A 35 -4.80 -5.81 6.14
CA ALA A 35 -5.65 -6.85 5.58
C ALA A 35 -5.02 -7.53 4.36
N GLY A 36 -4.29 -6.80 3.52
CA GLY A 36 -3.57 -7.38 2.38
C GLY A 36 -2.41 -8.27 2.78
N GLY A 37 -1.61 -7.85 3.76
CA GLY A 37 -0.56 -8.70 4.35
C GLY A 37 -1.13 -9.94 5.04
N TYR A 38 -2.30 -9.83 5.68
CA TYR A 38 -3.01 -10.99 6.22
C TYR A 38 -3.46 -11.94 5.10
N LEU A 39 -4.04 -11.40 4.03
CA LEU A 39 -4.56 -12.17 2.91
C LEU A 39 -3.45 -12.90 2.14
N SER A 40 -2.27 -12.30 2.00
CA SER A 40 -1.14 -12.96 1.32
C SER A 40 -0.78 -14.28 2.02
N ILE A 41 -0.67 -14.28 3.35
CA ILE A 41 -0.38 -15.48 4.14
C ILE A 41 -1.55 -16.47 4.16
N TYR A 42 -2.78 -15.98 4.19
CA TYR A 42 -3.97 -16.83 4.15
C TYR A 42 -4.03 -17.67 2.85
N LEU A 43 -3.64 -17.06 1.73
CA LEU A 43 -3.62 -17.70 0.41
C LEU A 43 -2.36 -18.54 0.16
N THR A 44 -1.25 -18.27 0.86
CA THR A 44 -0.01 -19.07 0.76
C THR A 44 -0.20 -20.49 1.29
N LYS A 45 0.51 -21.46 0.69
CA LYS A 45 0.54 -22.85 1.16
C LYS A 45 1.21 -22.96 2.54
N LYS A 46 0.65 -23.80 3.41
CA LYS A 46 1.02 -23.89 4.84
C LYS A 46 2.51 -24.09 5.12
N TYR A 47 3.23 -24.85 4.29
CA TYR A 47 4.65 -25.17 4.51
C TYR A 47 5.63 -24.13 3.96
N GLU A 48 5.14 -23.05 3.37
CA GLU A 48 5.96 -22.03 2.71
C GLU A 48 5.73 -20.64 3.31
N MET A 49 5.07 -20.56 4.47
CA MET A 49 4.70 -19.29 5.10
C MET A 49 5.91 -18.64 5.78
N ASP A 50 6.10 -17.36 5.50
CA ASP A 50 6.96 -16.44 6.24
C ASP A 50 6.14 -15.16 6.43
N GLY A 51 5.44 -15.06 7.57
CA GLY A 51 4.46 -14.01 7.85
C GLY A 51 5.03 -12.60 7.70
N VAL A 52 6.23 -12.40 8.26
CA VAL A 52 6.92 -11.11 8.21
C VAL A 52 7.27 -10.77 6.75
N LYS A 53 7.94 -11.67 6.04
CA LYS A 53 8.47 -11.39 4.71
C LYS A 53 7.37 -11.27 3.65
N ASP A 54 6.47 -12.23 3.58
CA ASP A 54 5.42 -12.24 2.54
C ASP A 54 4.37 -11.17 2.81
N GLY A 55 4.09 -10.88 4.09
CA GLY A 55 3.28 -9.73 4.50
C GLY A 55 3.94 -8.40 4.11
N ALA A 56 5.23 -8.22 4.39
CA ALA A 56 5.99 -7.03 4.03
C ALA A 56 6.05 -6.80 2.52
N LEU A 57 6.30 -7.86 1.73
CA LEU A 57 6.34 -7.80 0.26
C LEU A 57 4.96 -7.47 -0.32
N SER A 58 3.90 -8.01 0.28
CA SER A 58 2.52 -7.71 -0.11
C SER A 58 2.18 -6.24 0.16
N GLY A 59 2.55 -5.76 1.35
CA GLY A 59 2.48 -4.35 1.72
C GLY A 59 3.26 -3.47 0.74
N LEU A 60 4.52 -3.79 0.46
CA LEU A 60 5.35 -3.05 -0.50
C LEU A 60 4.66 -2.92 -1.85
N PHE A 61 4.15 -4.03 -2.41
CA PHE A 61 3.45 -4.02 -3.68
C PHE A 61 2.20 -3.13 -3.64
N GLY A 62 1.37 -3.26 -2.61
CA GLY A 62 0.19 -2.41 -2.42
C GLY A 62 0.56 -0.93 -2.27
N GLY A 63 1.66 -0.64 -1.57
CA GLY A 63 2.15 0.72 -1.36
C GLY A 63 2.66 1.36 -2.64
N VAL A 64 3.34 0.59 -3.51
CA VAL A 64 3.75 1.05 -4.85
C VAL A 64 2.53 1.37 -5.69
N VAL A 65 1.52 0.49 -5.71
CA VAL A 65 0.28 0.71 -6.48
C VAL A 65 -0.43 1.99 -6.01
N ILE A 66 -0.59 2.17 -4.70
CA ILE A 66 -1.21 3.38 -4.12
C ILE A 66 -0.39 4.63 -4.45
N SER A 67 0.92 4.55 -4.35
CA SER A 67 1.80 5.68 -4.60
C SER A 67 1.71 6.12 -6.06
N LEU A 68 1.71 5.18 -7.01
CA LEU A 68 1.54 5.48 -8.44
C LEU A 68 0.19 6.17 -8.73
N ILE A 69 -0.90 5.66 -8.14
CA ILE A 69 -2.23 6.25 -8.29
C ILE A 69 -2.27 7.67 -7.70
N SER A 70 -1.68 7.84 -6.51
CA SER A 70 -1.63 9.14 -5.82
C SER A 70 -0.78 10.15 -6.60
N PHE A 71 0.36 9.71 -7.15
CA PHE A 71 1.25 10.55 -7.94
C PHE A 71 0.57 11.07 -9.22
N ALA A 72 -0.22 10.22 -9.88
CA ALA A 72 -1.05 10.65 -11.00
C ALA A 72 -2.08 11.71 -10.59
N GLY A 73 -2.70 11.56 -9.42
CA GLY A 73 -3.62 12.56 -8.85
C GLY A 73 -2.96 13.91 -8.58
N ILE A 74 -1.76 13.91 -7.98
CA ILE A 74 -0.99 15.14 -7.72
C ILE A 74 -0.64 15.84 -9.04
N GLY A 75 -0.21 15.09 -10.06
CA GLY A 75 0.12 15.66 -11.37
C GLY A 75 -1.06 16.39 -12.03
N ILE A 76 -2.26 15.84 -11.93
CA ILE A 76 -3.50 16.47 -12.44
C ILE A 76 -3.81 17.77 -11.68
N LEU A 77 -3.62 17.78 -10.35
CA LEU A 77 -3.81 19.00 -9.56
C LEU A 77 -2.79 20.09 -9.91
N SER A 78 -1.52 19.72 -10.11
CA SER A 78 -0.47 20.66 -10.50
C SER A 78 -0.73 21.29 -11.87
N THR A 79 -1.20 20.53 -12.86
CA THR A 79 -1.54 21.08 -14.19
C THR A 79 -2.76 21.99 -14.14
N LEU A 80 -3.79 21.65 -13.34
CA LEU A 80 -4.93 22.53 -13.11
C LEU A 80 -4.50 23.87 -12.49
N ILE A 81 -3.61 23.87 -11.50
CA ILE A 81 -3.08 25.10 -10.89
C ILE A 81 -2.30 25.92 -11.93
N GLY A 82 -1.47 25.27 -12.74
CA GLY A 82 -0.70 25.92 -13.81
C GLY A 82 -1.57 26.60 -14.87
N LEU A 83 -2.77 26.08 -15.13
CA LEU A 83 -3.74 26.70 -16.04
C LEU A 83 -4.24 28.06 -15.51
N PHE A 84 -4.37 28.22 -14.20
CA PHE A 84 -4.82 29.47 -13.58
C PHE A 84 -3.67 30.45 -13.29
N SER A 85 -2.41 30.01 -13.30
CA SER A 85 -1.26 30.89 -13.12
C SER A 85 0.06 30.27 -13.58
N ALA A 86 0.67 30.82 -14.63
CA ALA A 86 1.89 30.29 -15.25
C ALA A 86 3.12 30.34 -14.32
N ASN A 87 3.33 31.45 -13.59
CA ASN A 87 4.46 31.61 -12.67
C ASN A 87 4.31 30.77 -11.39
N LEU A 88 3.06 30.56 -10.93
CA LEU A 88 2.77 29.65 -9.83
C LEU A 88 2.79 28.19 -10.29
N GLY A 89 2.54 27.91 -11.57
CA GLY A 89 2.54 26.56 -12.15
C GLY A 89 3.90 25.86 -12.04
N ASP A 90 4.98 26.55 -12.40
CA ASP A 90 6.34 25.98 -12.33
C ASP A 90 6.75 25.67 -10.88
N ILE A 91 6.51 26.61 -9.97
CA ILE A 91 6.80 26.45 -8.54
C ILE A 91 5.91 25.37 -7.92
N ALA A 92 4.61 25.35 -8.24
CA ALA A 92 3.68 24.34 -7.77
C ALA A 92 4.00 22.95 -8.30
N SER A 93 4.53 22.83 -9.53
CA SER A 93 4.96 21.53 -10.06
C SER A 93 6.19 20.99 -9.31
N LEU A 94 7.17 21.84 -9.02
CA LEU A 94 8.37 21.44 -8.27
C LEU A 94 8.02 21.01 -6.84
N ILE A 95 7.19 21.80 -6.15
CA ILE A 95 6.70 21.47 -4.81
C ILE A 95 5.87 20.19 -4.86
N GLY A 96 4.99 20.03 -5.87
CA GLY A 96 4.17 18.83 -6.06
C GLY A 96 5.01 17.56 -6.24
N ILE A 97 6.09 17.63 -7.03
CA ILE A 97 7.02 16.51 -7.22
C ILE A 97 7.72 16.15 -5.90
N LEU A 98 8.28 17.14 -5.20
CA LEU A 98 8.97 16.91 -3.92
C LEU A 98 8.03 16.34 -2.85
N ALA A 99 6.84 16.93 -2.73
CA ALA A 99 5.80 16.43 -1.83
C ALA A 99 5.36 15.01 -2.21
N GLY A 100 5.19 14.72 -3.51
CA GLY A 100 4.84 13.40 -4.02
C GLY A 100 5.90 12.35 -3.71
N ILE A 101 7.18 12.67 -3.85
CA ILE A 101 8.30 11.77 -3.50
C ILE A 101 8.29 11.47 -1.99
N LEU A 102 8.19 12.52 -1.16
CA LEU A 102 8.18 12.36 0.29
C LEU A 102 6.96 11.55 0.76
N PHE A 103 5.79 11.85 0.20
CA PHE A 103 4.55 11.13 0.46
C PHE A 103 4.65 9.65 0.07
N THR A 104 5.21 9.37 -1.10
CA THR A 104 5.47 8.00 -1.57
C THR A 104 6.39 7.25 -0.62
N ALA A 105 7.49 7.85 -0.18
CA ALA A 105 8.42 7.23 0.75
C ALA A 105 7.74 6.87 2.09
N ILE A 106 6.94 7.78 2.63
CA ILE A 106 6.19 7.57 3.88
C ILE A 106 5.16 6.45 3.71
N ILE A 107 4.38 6.46 2.62
CA ILE A 107 3.41 5.41 2.32
C ILE A 107 4.07 4.06 2.23
N LEU A 108 5.18 3.94 1.49
CA LEU A 108 5.87 2.66 1.32
C LEU A 108 6.33 2.10 2.67
N ILE A 109 6.89 2.94 3.54
CA ILE A 109 7.30 2.51 4.88
C ILE A 109 6.09 2.01 5.69
N ILE A 110 5.00 2.78 5.72
CA ILE A 110 3.79 2.40 6.46
C ILE A 110 3.21 1.08 5.92
N PHE A 111 3.14 0.94 4.60
CA PHE A 111 2.59 -0.23 3.95
C PHE A 111 3.42 -1.48 4.22
N VAL A 112 4.75 -1.38 4.16
CA VAL A 112 5.65 -2.49 4.46
C VAL A 112 5.47 -2.94 5.92
N VAL A 113 5.46 -1.99 6.86
CA VAL A 113 5.33 -2.30 8.30
C VAL A 113 3.97 -2.92 8.60
N LEU A 114 2.88 -2.31 8.14
CA LEU A 114 1.53 -2.82 8.40
C LEU A 114 1.25 -4.13 7.65
N GLY A 115 1.78 -4.29 6.45
CA GLY A 115 1.72 -5.55 5.70
C GLY A 115 2.43 -6.69 6.44
N ALA A 116 3.63 -6.42 6.97
CA ALA A 116 4.35 -7.39 7.81
C ALA A 116 3.55 -7.78 9.05
N LEU A 117 2.95 -6.81 9.74
CA LEU A 117 2.08 -7.06 10.91
C LEU A 117 0.86 -7.91 10.54
N GLY A 118 0.20 -7.60 9.42
CA GLY A 118 -0.90 -8.39 8.89
C GLY A 118 -0.50 -9.84 8.62
N GLY A 119 0.67 -10.04 8.00
CA GLY A 119 1.19 -11.37 7.71
C GLY A 119 1.53 -12.18 8.96
N VAL A 120 2.17 -11.56 9.96
CA VAL A 120 2.44 -12.20 11.27
C VAL A 120 1.14 -12.59 11.97
N LEU A 121 0.10 -11.76 11.91
CA LEU A 121 -1.20 -12.08 12.51
C LEU A 121 -1.83 -13.31 11.82
N ALA A 122 -1.77 -13.39 10.49
CA ALA A 122 -2.30 -14.52 9.74
C ALA A 122 -1.55 -15.82 10.02
N GLU A 123 -0.22 -15.76 10.11
CA GLU A 123 0.63 -16.91 10.43
C GLU A 123 0.25 -17.49 11.80
N ASN A 124 0.22 -16.64 12.84
CA ASN A 124 -0.15 -17.03 14.20
C ASN A 124 -1.56 -17.65 14.28
N MET A 125 -2.53 -17.10 13.54
CA MET A 125 -3.90 -17.63 13.51
C MET A 125 -3.98 -18.99 12.81
N ARG A 126 -3.22 -19.19 11.72
CA ARG A 126 -3.20 -20.46 11.00
C ARG A 126 -2.47 -21.55 11.77
N GLU A 127 -1.44 -21.21 12.54
CA GLU A 127 -0.78 -22.16 13.45
C GLU A 127 -1.71 -22.60 14.59
N LYS A 128 -2.40 -21.64 15.25
CA LYS A 128 -3.35 -21.96 16.33
C LYS A 128 -4.53 -22.80 15.88
N SER A 129 -4.97 -22.73 14.62
CA SER A 129 -6.09 -23.53 14.11
C SER A 129 -5.83 -25.05 14.03
N ILE A 130 -4.61 -25.50 14.32
CA ILE A 130 -4.18 -26.90 14.18
C ILE A 130 -3.92 -27.56 15.54
N ASN A 131 -3.74 -26.78 16.60
CA ASN A 131 -3.56 -27.25 17.98
C ASN A 131 -4.89 -27.23 18.73
#